data_AF-A0A6G0WMK4-F1
#
_entry.id   AF-A0A6G0WMK4-F1
#
_cell.length_a   1.000
_cell.length_b   1.000
_cell.length_c   1.000
_cell.angle_alpha   90.00
_cell.angle_beta   90.00
_cell.angle_gamma   90.00
#
_symmetry.space_group_name_H-M   'P 1'
#
loop_
_entity.id
_entity.type
_entity.pdbx_description
1 polymer ?
#
loop_
_entity_poly.entity_id
_entity_poly.type
_entity_poly.pdbx_seq_one_letter_code
_entity_poly.pdbx_strand_id
1 'polypeptide(L)'
;MMIRSGSASARRAFCLAAATSIPFDTYLFVKNLKAKGFTAKEADAILTVTRASISEMNTTRAPLYTPKNEYLELRTDLTQKVLRSTMNFEIAHRHMREVIERDFSNLKNDIRMTEKLDLDKVRYELMKVEREFLLQKKTDEETLNSLHIANEKLEKRILQYTVAFSGTFCLVLARVAAFF
;
A
#
# COMPACT_ATOMS: atom_id res chain seq x y z
N MET A 1 -44.77 8.87 -22.70
CA MET A 1 -45.88 8.30 -21.91
C MET A 1 -45.73 8.80 -20.47
N MET A 2 -46.37 9.93 -20.14
CA MET A 2 -46.27 10.57 -18.82
C MET A 2 -47.30 9.95 -17.87
N ILE A 3 -46.84 9.16 -16.90
CA ILE A 3 -47.70 8.63 -15.84
C ILE A 3 -47.82 9.71 -14.75
N ARG A 4 -49.04 10.23 -14.58
CA ARG A 4 -49.45 11.19 -13.54
C ARG A 4 -49.13 10.63 -12.14
N SER A 5 -48.03 11.08 -11.53
CA SER A 5 -47.63 10.81 -10.13
C SER A 5 -48.16 11.88 -9.15
N GLY A 6 -49.38 12.37 -9.35
CA GLY A 6 -49.94 13.47 -8.54
C GLY A 6 -50.84 13.03 -7.38
N SER A 7 -51.46 11.85 -7.46
CA SER A 7 -52.55 11.46 -6.54
C SER A 7 -52.07 10.71 -5.28
N ALA A 8 -50.95 9.99 -5.37
CA ALA A 8 -50.42 9.22 -4.24
C ALA A 8 -49.75 10.09 -3.17
N SER A 9 -49.06 11.16 -3.58
CA SER A 9 -48.42 12.11 -2.67
C SER A 9 -49.43 12.92 -1.88
N ALA A 10 -50.53 13.33 -2.52
CA ALA A 10 -51.61 14.09 -1.87
C ALA A 10 -52.37 13.24 -0.83
N ARG A 11 -52.69 11.96 -1.15
CA ARG A 11 -53.35 11.05 -0.20
C ARG A 11 -52.47 10.72 1.01
N ARG A 12 -51.16 10.54 0.81
CA ARG A 12 -50.21 10.34 1.93
C ARG A 12 -50.13 11.56 2.83
N ALA A 13 -50.06 12.78 2.26
CA ALA A 13 -50.03 14.02 3.03
C ALA A 13 -51.30 14.21 3.89
N PHE A 14 -52.49 13.89 3.35
CA PHE A 14 -53.76 13.96 4.09
C PHE A 14 -53.84 12.97 5.26
N CYS A 15 -53.36 11.74 5.09
CA CYS A 15 -53.33 10.75 6.18
C CYS A 15 -52.29 11.08 7.26
N LEU A 16 -51.16 11.70 6.88
CA LEU A 16 -50.11 12.15 7.79
C LEU A 16 -50.57 13.33 8.66
N ALA A 17 -51.27 14.30 8.07
CA ALA A 17 -51.86 15.42 8.82
C ALA A 17 -52.91 14.95 9.85
N ALA A 18 -53.67 13.90 9.54
CA ALA A 18 -54.63 13.30 10.46
C ALA A 18 -53.93 12.55 11.62
N ALA A 19 -52.78 11.91 11.38
CA ALA A 19 -52.03 11.16 12.39
C ALA A 19 -51.35 12.04 13.45
N THR A 20 -51.08 13.31 13.12
CA THR A 20 -50.49 14.30 14.04
C THR A 20 -51.54 15.22 14.68
N SER A 21 -52.78 15.16 14.22
CA SER A 21 -53.88 15.97 14.74
C SER A 21 -54.43 15.40 16.04
N ILE A 22 -54.76 16.27 17.00
CA ILE A 22 -55.46 15.86 18.22
C ILE A 22 -56.89 15.45 17.84
N PRO A 23 -57.30 14.19 18.09
CA PRO A 23 -58.64 13.74 17.77
C PRO A 23 -59.65 14.45 18.67
N PHE A 24 -60.68 15.05 18.07
CA PHE A 24 -61.72 15.78 18.79
C PHE A 24 -63.11 15.26 18.42
N ASP A 25 -63.73 14.53 19.34
CA ASP A 25 -65.09 14.02 19.17
C ASP A 25 -66.11 15.14 19.41
N THR A 26 -66.52 15.74 18.30
CA THR A 26 -67.53 16.79 18.24
C THR A 26 -68.87 16.32 18.82
N TYR A 27 -69.26 15.07 18.58
CA TYR A 27 -70.57 14.56 18.94
C TYR A 27 -70.68 14.31 20.44
N LEU A 28 -69.67 13.64 21.02
CA LEU A 28 -69.61 13.43 22.46
C LEU A 28 -69.50 14.75 23.22
N PHE A 29 -68.74 15.71 22.69
CA PHE A 29 -68.61 17.05 23.27
C PHE A 29 -69.95 17.79 23.37
N VAL A 30 -70.70 17.88 22.26
CA VAL A 30 -72.02 18.53 22.24
C VAL A 30 -73.04 17.77 23.10
N LYS A 31 -73.00 16.44 23.09
CA LYS A 31 -73.86 15.60 23.94
C LYS A 31 -73.64 15.90 25.43
N ASN A 32 -72.39 16.02 25.86
CA ASN A 32 -72.05 16.35 27.24
C ASN A 32 -72.48 17.76 27.64
N LEU A 33 -72.34 18.75 26.74
CA LEU A 33 -72.83 20.11 26.98
C LEU A 33 -74.35 20.15 27.16
N LYS A 34 -75.09 19.47 26.27
CA LYS A 34 -76.56 19.36 26.40
C LYS A 34 -76.99 18.66 27.69
N ALA A 35 -76.27 17.60 28.10
CA ALA A 35 -76.52 16.90 29.35
C ALA A 35 -76.25 17.76 30.61
N LYS A 36 -75.48 18.84 30.47
CA LYS A 36 -75.17 19.81 31.54
C LYS A 36 -76.10 21.03 31.56
N GLY A 37 -77.15 21.04 30.73
CA GLY A 37 -78.17 22.10 30.71
C GLY A 37 -77.92 23.22 29.70
N PHE A 38 -76.88 23.12 28.86
CA PHE A 38 -76.67 24.08 27.78
C PHE A 38 -77.70 23.87 26.66
N THR A 39 -78.24 24.96 26.14
CA THR A 39 -79.12 24.93 24.98
C THR A 39 -78.36 24.48 23.73
N ALA A 40 -79.10 24.02 22.72
CA ALA A 40 -78.49 23.59 21.46
C ALA A 40 -77.65 24.70 20.78
N LYS A 41 -78.05 25.96 20.92
CA LYS A 41 -77.33 27.12 20.36
C LYS A 41 -76.04 27.42 21.12
N GLU A 42 -76.08 27.37 22.45
CA GLU A 42 -74.88 27.58 23.28
C GLU A 42 -73.86 26.46 23.08
N ALA A 43 -74.32 25.21 23.03
CA ALA A 43 -73.45 24.07 22.80
C ALA A 43 -72.74 24.15 21.43
N ASP A 44 -73.44 24.64 20.40
CA ASP A 44 -72.87 24.81 19.06
C ASP A 44 -71.90 25.99 18.97
N ALA A 45 -72.18 27.10 19.66
CA ALA A 45 -71.27 28.23 19.78
C ALA A 45 -69.96 27.83 20.49
N ILE A 46 -70.06 27.11 21.61
CA ILE A 46 -68.89 26.59 22.35
C ILE A 46 -68.12 25.60 21.48
N LEU A 47 -68.81 24.69 20.78
CA LEU A 47 -68.18 23.75 19.86
C LEU A 47 -67.39 24.47 18.76
N THR A 48 -67.95 25.55 18.21
CA THR A 48 -67.32 26.30 17.11
C THR A 48 -66.00 26.93 17.56
N VAL A 49 -65.99 27.61 18.72
CA VAL A 49 -64.77 28.18 19.30
C VAL A 49 -63.75 27.08 19.63
N THR A 50 -64.20 26.00 20.27
CA THR A 50 -63.33 24.88 20.65
C THR A 50 -62.69 24.22 19.42
N ARG A 51 -63.44 24.02 18.35
CA ARG A 51 -62.93 23.47 17.09
C ARG A 51 -61.91 24.40 16.45
N ALA A 52 -62.15 25.71 16.47
CA ALA A 52 -61.20 26.69 15.94
C ALA A 52 -59.86 26.65 16.71
N SER A 53 -59.89 26.65 18.04
CA SER A 53 -58.67 26.55 18.87
C SER A 53 -57.91 25.24 18.67
N ILE A 54 -58.62 24.11 18.51
CA ILE A 54 -57.98 22.82 18.23
C ILE A 54 -57.34 22.81 16.83
N SER A 55 -58.01 23.41 15.84
CA SER A 55 -57.46 23.57 14.50
C SER A 55 -56.19 24.43 14.49
N GLU A 56 -56.20 25.54 15.22
CA GLU A 56 -55.04 26.41 15.38
C GLU A 56 -53.88 25.66 16.04
N MET A 57 -54.13 25.00 17.17
CA MET A 57 -53.13 24.19 17.87
C MET A 57 -52.52 23.10 16.97
N ASN A 58 -53.33 22.38 16.18
CA ASN A 58 -52.82 21.38 15.24
C ASN A 58 -51.93 21.99 14.16
N THR A 59 -52.26 23.21 13.71
CA THR A 59 -51.47 23.95 12.70
C THR A 59 -50.12 24.39 13.27
N THR A 60 -50.10 24.94 14.49
CA THR A 60 -48.87 25.38 15.16
C THR A 60 -47.97 24.21 15.57
N ARG A 61 -48.57 23.04 15.84
CA ARG A 61 -47.86 21.84 16.28
C ARG A 61 -47.23 21.05 15.12
N ALA A 62 -47.81 21.11 13.92
CA ALA A 62 -47.32 20.39 12.75
C ALA A 62 -45.83 20.60 12.43
N PRO A 63 -45.26 21.83 12.45
CA PRO A 63 -43.84 22.03 12.17
C PRO A 63 -42.90 21.68 13.33
N LEU A 64 -43.41 21.53 14.56
CA LEU A 64 -42.58 21.30 15.75
C LEU A 64 -42.16 19.84 15.92
N TYR A 65 -42.83 18.91 15.24
CA TYR A 65 -42.57 17.47 15.35
C TYR A 65 -42.19 16.89 14.00
N THR A 66 -41.05 16.22 13.93
CA THR A 66 -40.73 15.34 12.81
C THR A 66 -41.68 14.14 12.87
N PRO A 67 -42.47 13.88 11.82
CA PRO A 67 -43.38 12.75 11.82
C PRO A 67 -42.58 11.44 11.82
N LYS A 68 -43.13 10.40 12.45
CA LYS A 68 -42.43 9.13 12.69
C LYS A 68 -41.92 8.48 11.40
N ASN A 69 -42.62 8.66 10.29
CA ASN A 69 -42.21 8.16 8.98
C ASN A 69 -40.89 8.80 8.50
N GLU A 70 -40.75 10.12 8.57
CA GLU A 70 -39.52 10.83 8.16
C GLU A 70 -38.33 10.41 9.03
N TYR A 71 -38.56 10.23 10.33
CA TYR A 71 -37.53 9.70 11.23
C TYR A 71 -37.09 8.28 10.83
N LEU A 72 -38.05 7.40 10.46
CA LEU A 72 -37.74 6.04 10.04
C LEU A 72 -37.03 5.99 8.69
N GLU A 73 -37.39 6.85 7.74
CA GLU A 73 -36.70 6.99 6.46
C GLU A 73 -35.26 7.45 6.68
N LEU A 74 -35.05 8.53 7.45
CA LEU A 74 -33.71 9.02 7.77
C LEU A 74 -32.85 7.98 8.49
N ARG A 75 -33.44 7.24 9.44
CA ARG A 75 -32.75 6.16 10.15
C ARG A 75 -32.33 5.03 9.20
N THR A 76 -33.21 4.65 8.27
CA THR A 76 -32.91 3.62 7.26
C THR A 76 -31.77 4.07 6.34
N ASP A 77 -31.86 5.29 5.82
CA ASP A 77 -30.83 5.87 4.95
C ASP A 77 -29.47 5.96 5.63
N LEU A 78 -29.44 6.43 6.88
CA LEU A 78 -28.21 6.52 7.67
C LEU A 78 -27.61 5.12 7.90
N THR A 79 -28.44 4.14 8.28
CA THR A 79 -27.99 2.76 8.51
C THR A 79 -27.39 2.17 7.24
N GLN A 80 -28.03 2.40 6.09
CA GLN A 80 -27.53 1.93 4.80
C GLN A 80 -26.21 2.61 4.41
N LYS A 81 -26.07 3.92 4.66
CA LYS A 81 -24.81 4.66 4.42
C LYS A 81 -23.68 4.13 5.28
N VAL A 82 -23.93 3.90 6.57
CA VAL A 82 -22.94 3.35 7.49
C VAL A 82 -22.53 1.94 7.05
N LEU A 83 -23.49 1.06 6.76
CA LEU A 83 -23.20 -0.30 6.29
C LEU A 83 -22.35 -0.30 5.02
N ARG A 84 -22.72 0.53 4.03
CA ARG A 84 -21.96 0.66 2.78
C ARG A 84 -20.55 1.20 3.02
N SER A 85 -20.40 2.20 3.89
CA SER A 85 -19.10 2.77 4.24
C SER A 85 -18.20 1.73 4.91
N THR A 86 -18.74 0.95 5.86
CA THR A 86 -18.00 -0.13 6.53
C THR A 86 -17.55 -1.20 5.53
N MET A 87 -18.45 -1.65 4.66
CA MET A 87 -18.11 -2.65 3.64
C MET A 87 -17.02 -2.14 2.67
N ASN A 88 -17.14 -0.89 2.21
CA ASN A 88 -16.12 -0.30 1.33
C ASN A 88 -14.77 -0.18 2.03
N PHE A 89 -14.76 0.17 3.32
CA PHE A 89 -13.55 0.23 4.13
C PHE A 89 -12.89 -1.15 4.25
N GLU A 90 -13.66 -2.20 4.54
CA GLU A 90 -13.17 -3.58 4.61
C GLU A 90 -12.59 -4.06 3.28
N ILE A 91 -13.26 -3.76 2.16
CA ILE A 91 -12.78 -4.10 0.81
C ILE A 91 -11.46 -3.38 0.52
N ALA A 92 -11.39 -2.08 0.80
CA ALA A 92 -10.17 -1.30 0.59
C ALA A 92 -9.01 -1.82 1.45
N HIS A 93 -9.28 -2.15 2.72
CA HIS A 93 -8.29 -2.70 3.63
C HIS A 93 -7.79 -4.08 3.17
N ARG A 94 -8.69 -4.96 2.70
CA ARG A 94 -8.31 -6.26 2.13
C ARG A 94 -7.48 -6.09 0.86
N HIS A 95 -7.91 -5.23 -0.07
CA HIS A 95 -7.16 -4.93 -1.29
C HIS A 95 -5.77 -4.40 -0.97
N MET A 96 -5.65 -3.50 0.01
CA MET A 96 -4.35 -2.97 0.44
C MET A 96 -3.44 -4.06 1.00
N ARG A 97 -3.98 -4.98 1.81
CA ARG A 97 -3.21 -6.15 2.29
C ARG A 97 -2.71 -7.00 1.13
N GLU A 98 -3.57 -7.33 0.17
CA GLU A 98 -3.21 -8.15 -1.00
C GLU A 98 -2.14 -7.46 -1.87
N VAL A 99 -2.20 -6.14 -2.04
CA VAL A 99 -1.16 -5.35 -2.71
C VAL A 99 0.17 -5.44 -1.97
N ILE A 100 0.17 -5.21 -0.65
CA ILE A 100 1.38 -5.29 0.18
C ILE A 100 2.00 -6.68 0.13
N GLU A 101 1.21 -7.74 0.22
CA GLU A 101 1.69 -9.12 0.14
C GLU A 101 2.33 -9.41 -1.23
N ARG A 102 1.71 -8.94 -2.31
CA ARG A 102 2.26 -9.07 -3.67
C ARG A 102 3.58 -8.33 -3.81
N ASP A 103 3.63 -7.07 -3.37
CA ASP A 103 4.83 -6.23 -3.46
C ASP A 103 5.98 -6.81 -2.63
N PHE A 104 5.67 -7.34 -1.44
CA PHE A 104 6.64 -8.03 -0.61
C PHE A 104 7.16 -9.31 -1.28
N SER A 105 6.29 -10.08 -1.92
CA SER A 105 6.68 -11.28 -2.66
C SER A 105 7.59 -10.94 -3.85
N ASN A 106 7.25 -9.88 -4.59
CA ASN A 106 8.06 -9.40 -5.71
C ASN A 106 9.44 -8.94 -5.23
N LEU A 107 9.49 -8.07 -4.21
CA LEU A 107 10.74 -7.57 -3.65
C LEU A 107 11.64 -8.71 -3.15
N LYS A 108 11.06 -9.71 -2.50
CA LYS A 108 11.80 -10.90 -2.05
C LYS A 108 12.43 -11.65 -3.23
N ASN A 109 11.70 -11.80 -4.33
CA ASN A 109 12.20 -12.46 -5.53
C ASN A 109 13.30 -11.62 -6.19
N ASP A 110 13.12 -10.30 -6.28
CA ASP A 110 14.10 -9.38 -6.87
C ASP A 110 15.41 -9.37 -6.08
N ILE A 111 15.34 -9.34 -4.75
CA ILE A 111 16.52 -9.45 -3.88
C ILE A 111 17.25 -10.77 -4.13
N ARG A 112 16.52 -11.88 -4.14
CA ARG A 112 17.11 -13.20 -4.36
C ARG A 112 17.78 -13.33 -5.73
N MET A 113 17.15 -12.77 -6.77
CA MET A 113 17.72 -12.78 -8.12
C MET A 113 18.95 -11.89 -8.22
N THR A 114 18.90 -10.71 -7.61
CA THR A 114 20.04 -9.77 -7.56
C THR A 114 21.23 -10.39 -6.84
N GLU A 115 21.01 -10.95 -5.64
CA GLU A 115 22.05 -11.64 -4.86
C GLU A 115 22.68 -12.78 -5.64
N LYS A 116 21.86 -13.58 -6.35
CA LYS A 116 22.37 -14.67 -7.20
C LYS A 116 23.26 -14.14 -8.33
N LEU A 117 22.83 -13.09 -9.03
CA LEU A 117 23.60 -12.50 -10.12
C LEU A 117 24.91 -11.90 -9.63
N ASP A 118 24.89 -11.23 -8.48
CA ASP A 118 26.10 -10.66 -7.87
C ASP A 118 27.08 -11.75 -7.44
N LEU A 119 26.59 -12.84 -6.83
CA LEU A 119 27.42 -13.99 -6.48
C LEU A 119 28.04 -14.66 -7.71
N ASP A 120 27.26 -14.83 -8.78
CA ASP A 120 27.76 -15.41 -10.03
C ASP A 120 28.83 -14.50 -10.67
N LYS A 121 28.65 -13.19 -10.60
CA LYS A 121 29.65 -12.21 -11.05
C LYS A 121 30.94 -12.28 -10.23
N VAL A 122 30.84 -12.32 -8.90
CA VAL A 122 32.01 -12.47 -8.02
C VAL A 122 32.76 -13.77 -8.30
N ARG A 123 32.03 -14.88 -8.49
CA ARG A 123 32.63 -16.17 -8.87
C ARG A 123 33.35 -16.10 -10.21
N TYR A 124 32.76 -15.44 -11.19
CA TYR A 124 33.39 -15.27 -12.50
C TYR A 124 34.69 -14.47 -12.41
N GLU A 125 34.68 -13.32 -11.73
CA GLU A 125 35.88 -12.51 -11.52
C GLU A 125 36.95 -13.28 -10.74
N LEU A 126 36.56 -14.08 -9.74
CA LEU A 126 37.49 -14.91 -8.99
C LEU A 126 38.16 -15.97 -9.87
N MET A 127 37.40 -16.68 -10.72
CA MET A 127 37.97 -17.63 -11.68
C MET A 127 38.89 -16.96 -12.70
N LYS A 128 38.55 -15.74 -13.13
CA LYS A 128 39.39 -14.96 -14.05
C LYS A 128 40.72 -14.59 -13.42
N VAL A 129 40.69 -14.05 -12.20
CA VAL A 129 41.90 -13.70 -11.43
C VAL A 129 42.75 -14.94 -11.15
N GLU A 130 42.14 -16.06 -10.79
CA GLU A 130 42.85 -17.33 -10.56
C GLU A 130 43.58 -17.81 -11.82
N ARG A 131 42.92 -17.71 -12.99
CA ARG A 131 43.54 -18.07 -14.28
C ARG A 131 44.71 -17.15 -14.62
N GLU A 132 44.55 -15.84 -14.46
CA GLU A 132 45.60 -14.86 -14.72
C GLU A 132 46.80 -15.09 -13.79
N PHE A 133 46.56 -15.37 -12.51
CA PHE A 133 47.59 -15.70 -11.54
C PHE A 133 48.39 -16.95 -11.93
N LEU A 134 47.71 -18.02 -12.36
CA LEU A 134 48.37 -19.26 -12.80
C LEU A 134 49.22 -19.04 -14.06
N LEU A 135 48.74 -18.25 -15.01
CA LEU A 135 49.50 -17.89 -16.21
C LEU A 135 50.74 -17.06 -15.88
N GLN A 136 50.59 -16.09 -14.98
CA GLN A 136 51.72 -15.28 -14.51
C GLN A 136 52.75 -16.16 -13.81
N LYS A 137 52.33 -17.03 -12.89
CA LYS A 137 53.22 -17.98 -12.21
C LYS A 137 54.00 -18.85 -13.20
N LYS A 138 53.34 -19.38 -14.24
CA LYS A 138 54.01 -20.17 -15.27
C LYS A 138 55.05 -19.35 -16.05
N THR A 139 54.69 -18.11 -16.41
CA THR A 139 55.60 -17.19 -17.09
C THR A 139 56.82 -16.89 -16.21
N ASP A 140 56.61 -16.63 -14.93
CA ASP A 140 57.67 -16.38 -13.96
C ASP A 140 58.59 -17.61 -13.81
N GLU A 141 58.04 -18.82 -13.75
CA GLU A 141 58.81 -20.07 -13.73
C GLU A 141 59.66 -20.26 -15.00
N GLU A 142 59.10 -19.98 -16.18
CA GLU A 142 59.82 -20.02 -17.46
C GLU A 142 60.96 -19.00 -17.50
N THR A 143 60.72 -17.77 -17.03
CA THR A 143 61.75 -16.72 -16.96
C THR A 143 62.86 -17.09 -15.99
N LEU A 144 62.53 -17.62 -14.80
CA LEU A 144 63.50 -18.07 -13.81
C LEU A 144 64.36 -19.19 -14.39
N ASN A 145 63.77 -20.17 -15.05
CA ASN A 145 64.51 -21.25 -15.70
C ASN A 145 65.47 -20.72 -16.78
N SER A 146 65.02 -19.76 -17.59
CA SER A 146 65.87 -19.13 -18.61
C SER A 146 67.06 -18.38 -17.99
N LEU A 147 66.84 -17.68 -16.88
CA LEU A 147 67.89 -17.00 -16.12
C LEU A 147 68.86 -18.00 -15.51
N HIS A 148 68.36 -19.13 -14.99
CA HIS A 148 69.19 -20.19 -14.44
C HIS A 148 70.16 -20.75 -15.49
N ILE A 149 69.66 -21.06 -16.69
CA ILE A 149 70.48 -21.55 -17.81
C ILE A 149 71.49 -20.49 -18.27
N ALA A 150 71.06 -19.22 -18.38
CA ALA A 150 71.94 -18.13 -18.74
C ALA A 150 73.08 -17.94 -17.72
N ASN A 151 72.77 -18.06 -16.43
CA ASN A 151 73.73 -17.96 -15.36
C ASN A 151 74.74 -19.13 -15.40
N GLU A 152 74.28 -20.37 -15.56
CA GLU A 152 75.18 -21.54 -15.71
C GLU A 152 76.12 -21.38 -16.92
N LYS A 153 75.62 -20.83 -18.03
CA LYS A 153 76.43 -20.54 -19.22
C LYS A 153 77.47 -19.46 -18.96
N LEU A 154 77.12 -18.42 -18.20
CA LEU A 154 78.07 -17.37 -17.80
C LEU A 154 79.14 -17.92 -16.87
N GLU A 155 78.77 -18.73 -15.87
CA GLU A 155 79.72 -19.38 -14.97
C GLU A 155 80.75 -20.23 -15.75
N LYS A 156 80.29 -21.02 -16.72
CA LYS A 156 81.19 -21.80 -17.60
C LYS A 156 82.15 -20.91 -18.39
N ARG A 157 81.67 -19.78 -18.93
CA ARG A 157 82.52 -18.81 -19.65
C ARG A 157 83.54 -18.15 -18.73
N ILE A 158 83.13 -17.71 -17.54
CA ILE A 158 84.02 -17.10 -16.55
C ILE A 158 85.11 -18.10 -16.16
N LEU A 159 84.76 -19.36 -15.93
CA LEU A 159 85.72 -20.42 -15.64
C LEU A 159 86.72 -20.60 -16.79
N GLN A 160 86.23 -20.67 -18.03
CA GLN A 160 87.10 -20.77 -19.23
C GLN A 160 88.05 -19.58 -19.35
N TYR A 161 87.57 -18.35 -19.19
CA TYR A 161 88.42 -17.15 -19.20
C TYR A 161 89.46 -17.16 -18.09
N THR A 162 89.07 -17.59 -16.89
CA THR A 162 89.97 -17.66 -15.72
C THR A 162 91.09 -18.68 -15.96
N VAL A 163 90.76 -19.87 -16.48
CA VAL A 163 91.74 -20.92 -16.83
C VAL A 163 92.65 -20.48 -17.99
N ALA A 164 92.09 -19.85 -19.03
CA ALA A 164 92.88 -19.33 -20.14
C ALA A 164 93.85 -18.23 -19.67
N PHE A 165 93.37 -17.30 -18.85
CA PHE A 165 94.17 -16.23 -18.29
C PHE A 165 95.31 -16.78 -17.41
N SER A 166 95.02 -17.67 -16.46
CA SER A 166 96.06 -18.27 -15.61
C SER A 166 97.08 -19.06 -16.42
N GLY A 167 96.65 -19.81 -17.44
CA GLY A 167 97.54 -20.53 -18.35
C GLY A 167 98.48 -19.59 -19.11
N THR A 168 97.95 -18.52 -19.72
CA THR A 168 98.78 -17.52 -20.42
C THR A 168 99.75 -16.81 -19.47
N PHE A 169 99.30 -16.46 -18.27
CA PHE A 169 100.14 -15.83 -17.25
C PHE A 169 101.31 -16.73 -16.82
N CYS A 170 101.05 -18.02 -16.56
CA CYS A 170 102.09 -19.00 -16.25
C CYS A 170 103.12 -19.15 -17.38
N LEU A 171 102.69 -19.15 -18.65
CA LEU A 171 103.60 -19.22 -19.79
C LEU A 171 104.49 -17.98 -19.89
N VAL A 172 103.95 -16.78 -19.62
CA VAL A 172 104.72 -15.55 -19.58
C VAL A 172 105.75 -15.59 -18.45
N LEU A 173 105.35 -16.01 -17.24
CA LEU A 173 106.28 -16.16 -16.11
C LEU A 173 107.39 -17.18 -16.40
N ALA A 174 107.05 -18.34 -16.98
CA ALA A 174 108.02 -19.35 -17.35
C ALA A 174 109.03 -18.81 -18.39
N ARG A 175 108.57 -18.00 -19.35
CA ARG A 175 109.44 -17.37 -20.34
C ARG A 175 110.36 -16.30 -19.73
N VAL A 176 109.86 -15.49 -18.78
CA VAL A 176 110.69 -14.52 -18.04
C VAL A 176 111.72 -15.25 -17.18
N ALA A 177 111.32 -16.30 -16.47
CA ALA A 177 112.22 -17.12 -15.66
C ALA A 177 113.30 -17.83 -16.48
N ALA A 178 113.01 -18.21 -17.73
CA ALA A 178 114.00 -18.82 -18.64
C ALA A 178 114.99 -17.81 -19.25
N PHE A 179 114.71 -16.50 -19.14
CA PHE A 179 115.58 -15.42 -19.63
C PHE A 179 116.55 -14.87 -18.58
N PHE A 180 116.34 -15.20 -17.30
CA PHE A 180 117.22 -14.89 -16.17
C PHE A 180 118.00 -16.14 -15.73
#